data_AF-A0A354EMJ4-F1
#
_entry.id   AF-A0A354EMJ4-F1
#
_cell.length_a   1.000
_cell.length_b   1.000
_cell.length_c   1.000
_cell.angle_alpha   90.00
_cell.angle_beta   90.00
_cell.angle_gamma   90.00
#
_symmetry.space_group_name_H-M   'P 1'
#
loop_
_entity.id
_entity.type
_entity.pdbx_description
1 polymer ?
#
loop_
_entity_poly.entity_id
_entity_poly.type
_entity_poly.pdbx_seq_one_letter_code
_entity_poly.pdbx_strand_id
1 'polypeptide(L)'
;MSKVLGVIGGMGPAATVAFLARVQALTPAEGDADHIRVVMDLNPQVPDRNVRPGEAEEELGRMAARLAAAGAHVIAMPCNTAHGQAAAIRAVCAAQGRSIIDMIAATADAAAASGAGRIAVLATPGGERLYREALAARGVEAVLLDGADRQTFMGLVYGVKRGDVGEAARAGMRGLA
;
A
#
# COMPACT_ATOMS: atom_id res chain seq x y z
N MET A 1 -18.87 2.53 -19.80
CA MET A 1 -17.39 2.53 -19.95
C MET A 1 -16.79 1.87 -18.71
N SER A 2 -15.78 1.01 -18.86
CA SER A 2 -15.05 0.46 -17.72
C SER A 2 -14.23 1.56 -17.03
N LYS A 3 -14.12 1.51 -15.70
CA LYS A 3 -13.31 2.48 -14.94
C LYS A 3 -11.82 2.21 -15.21
N VAL A 4 -11.04 3.29 -15.35
CA VAL A 4 -9.57 3.21 -15.45
C VAL A 4 -8.95 3.27 -14.06
N LEU A 5 -8.06 2.32 -13.74
CA LEU A 5 -7.31 2.29 -12.49
C LEU A 5 -6.02 3.13 -12.63
N GLY A 6 -5.86 4.13 -11.78
CA GLY A 6 -4.62 4.85 -11.56
C GLY A 6 -3.82 4.24 -10.42
N VAL A 7 -2.54 3.97 -10.61
CA VAL A 7 -1.68 3.40 -9.55
C VAL A 7 -0.56 4.37 -9.21
N ILE A 8 -0.59 4.91 -7.98
CA ILE A 8 0.51 5.68 -7.40
C ILE A 8 1.53 4.68 -6.83
N GLY A 9 2.58 4.41 -7.58
CA GLY A 9 3.61 3.42 -7.27
C GLY A 9 4.95 4.02 -6.83
N GLY A 10 5.98 3.16 -6.75
CA GLY A 10 7.36 3.57 -6.46
C GLY A 10 7.78 3.50 -4.99
N MET A 11 6.91 3.03 -4.08
CA MET A 11 7.14 3.10 -2.63
C MET A 11 7.22 1.72 -1.92
N GLY A 12 7.79 0.66 -2.49
CA GLY A 12 8.86 0.67 -3.50
C GLY A 12 8.47 0.14 -4.88
N PRO A 13 9.37 0.25 -5.88
CA PRO A 13 9.15 -0.29 -7.23
C PRO A 13 8.74 -1.77 -7.24
N ALA A 14 9.42 -2.62 -6.47
CA ALA A 14 9.10 -4.04 -6.38
C ALA A 14 7.67 -4.31 -5.88
N ALA A 15 7.19 -3.54 -4.89
CA ALA A 15 5.84 -3.66 -4.39
C ALA A 15 4.79 -3.24 -5.44
N THR A 16 5.10 -2.21 -6.24
CA THR A 16 4.23 -1.76 -7.33
C THR A 16 4.10 -2.83 -8.42
N VAL A 17 5.21 -3.42 -8.85
CA VAL A 17 5.18 -4.51 -9.86
C VAL A 17 4.44 -5.73 -9.31
N ALA A 18 4.69 -6.12 -8.05
CA ALA A 18 3.95 -7.20 -7.41
C ALA A 18 2.44 -6.92 -7.31
N PHE A 19 2.05 -5.67 -7.03
CA PHE A 19 0.65 -5.27 -7.03
C PHE A 19 0.02 -5.42 -8.42
N LEU A 20 0.66 -4.93 -9.48
CA LEU A 20 0.15 -5.06 -10.85
C LEU A 20 0.01 -6.52 -11.28
N ALA A 21 0.98 -7.37 -10.93
CA ALA A 21 0.89 -8.81 -11.18
C ALA A 21 -0.33 -9.44 -10.50
N ARG A 22 -0.65 -9.02 -9.27
CA ARG A 22 -1.88 -9.47 -8.58
C ARG A 22 -3.15 -8.92 -9.21
N VAL A 23 -3.16 -7.65 -9.64
CA VAL A 23 -4.32 -7.09 -10.36
C VAL A 23 -4.62 -7.91 -11.61
N GLN A 24 -3.60 -8.23 -12.40
CA GLN A 24 -3.75 -9.08 -13.57
C GLN A 24 -4.27 -10.47 -13.17
N ALA A 25 -3.58 -11.16 -12.26
CA ALA A 25 -3.91 -12.54 -11.88
C ALA A 25 -5.29 -12.71 -11.21
N LEU A 26 -5.78 -11.67 -10.55
CA LEU A 26 -7.08 -11.68 -9.87
C LEU A 26 -8.21 -11.06 -10.69
N THR A 27 -7.94 -10.57 -11.90
CA THR A 27 -8.99 -10.11 -12.81
C THR A 27 -9.57 -11.31 -13.55
N PRO A 28 -10.87 -11.62 -13.41
CA PRO A 28 -11.53 -12.59 -14.26
C PRO A 28 -11.50 -12.08 -15.70
N ALA A 29 -10.82 -12.81 -16.59
CA ALA A 29 -10.63 -12.43 -17.98
C ALA A 29 -10.59 -13.69 -18.85
N GLU A 30 -11.21 -13.65 -20.03
CA GLU A 30 -11.11 -14.68 -21.06
C GLU A 30 -10.06 -14.31 -22.11
N GLY A 31 -9.73 -13.01 -22.23
CA GLY A 31 -8.62 -12.51 -23.03
C GLY A 31 -8.14 -11.10 -22.64
N ASP A 32 -7.17 -10.57 -23.39
CA ASP A 32 -6.48 -9.32 -23.06
C ASP A 32 -7.42 -8.11 -22.87
N ALA A 33 -8.47 -8.03 -23.67
CA ALA A 33 -9.41 -6.91 -23.65
C ALA A 33 -10.31 -6.87 -22.39
N ASP A 34 -10.41 -7.97 -21.65
CA ASP A 34 -11.21 -8.06 -20.42
C ASP A 34 -10.47 -7.49 -19.20
N HIS A 35 -9.15 -7.31 -19.31
CA HIS A 35 -8.35 -6.81 -18.20
C HIS A 35 -8.66 -5.34 -17.87
N ILE A 36 -8.47 -5.00 -16.59
CA ILE A 36 -8.61 -3.62 -16.11
C ILE A 36 -7.57 -2.74 -16.80
N ARG A 37 -8.01 -1.68 -17.47
CA ARG A 37 -7.10 -0.65 -17.98
C ARG A 37 -6.42 0.06 -16.82
N VAL A 38 -5.09 0.02 -16.79
CA VAL A 38 -4.27 0.65 -15.74
C VAL A 38 -3.41 1.77 -16.33
N VAL A 39 -3.35 2.90 -15.62
CA VAL A 39 -2.31 3.92 -15.79
C VAL A 39 -1.48 3.95 -14.51
N MET A 40 -0.18 3.77 -14.62
CA MET A 40 0.71 3.70 -13.46
C MET A 40 1.70 4.87 -13.49
N ASP A 41 1.87 5.50 -12.34
CA ASP A 41 2.97 6.43 -12.05
C ASP A 41 3.92 5.73 -11.06
N LEU A 42 4.99 5.11 -11.58
CA LEU A 42 6.01 4.44 -10.77
C LEU A 42 7.15 5.43 -10.50
N ASN A 43 7.03 6.15 -9.38
CA ASN A 43 7.96 7.21 -9.00
C ASN A 43 8.74 6.84 -7.72
N PRO A 44 9.97 6.29 -7.83
CA PRO A 44 10.79 6.02 -6.65
C PRO A 44 11.38 7.28 -6.01
N GLN A 45 11.21 8.46 -6.61
CA GLN A 45 11.67 9.74 -6.05
C GLN A 45 10.71 10.32 -5.00
N VAL A 46 9.56 9.68 -4.73
CA VAL A 46 8.71 10.04 -3.59
C VAL A 46 9.55 9.96 -2.30
N PRO A 47 9.64 11.06 -1.52
CA PRO A 47 10.38 11.10 -0.26
C PRO A 47 10.00 9.95 0.69
N ASP A 48 10.91 9.55 1.56
CA ASP A 48 10.64 8.46 2.51
C ASP A 48 9.51 8.86 3.47
N ARG A 49 8.40 8.12 3.43
CA ARG A 49 7.19 8.40 4.23
C ARG A 49 7.44 8.33 5.75
N ASN A 50 8.47 7.61 6.18
CA ASN A 50 8.82 7.50 7.59
C ASN A 50 9.69 8.68 8.08
N VAL A 51 10.36 9.39 7.18
CA VAL A 51 11.35 10.44 7.53
C VAL A 51 10.91 11.83 7.08
N ARG A 52 10.30 11.95 5.90
CA ARG A 52 9.86 13.20 5.29
C ARG A 52 8.38 13.13 4.87
N PRO A 53 7.45 12.93 5.83
CA PRO A 53 6.03 12.70 5.52
C PRO A 53 5.35 13.87 4.81
N GLY A 54 5.69 15.13 5.13
CA GLY A 54 5.09 16.31 4.48
C GLY A 54 5.49 16.44 3.01
N GLU A 55 6.77 16.29 2.68
CA GLU A 55 7.24 16.29 1.29
C GLU A 55 6.67 15.09 0.50
N ALA A 56 6.51 13.93 1.16
CA ALA A 56 5.87 12.77 0.55
C ALA A 56 4.39 13.04 0.22
N GLU A 57 3.63 13.64 1.14
CA GLU A 57 2.22 13.97 0.91
C GLU A 57 2.02 14.92 -0.28
N GLU A 58 2.86 15.94 -0.39
CA GLU A 58 2.81 16.88 -1.52
C GLU A 58 3.03 16.17 -2.86
N GLU A 59 4.08 15.34 -2.95
CA GLU A 59 4.38 14.60 -4.18
C GLU A 59 3.28 13.58 -4.52
N LEU A 60 2.72 12.90 -3.51
CA LEU A 60 1.59 11.99 -3.67
C LEU A 60 0.35 12.69 -4.26
N GLY A 61 0.06 13.91 -3.81
CA GLY A 61 -1.00 14.75 -4.37
C GLY A 61 -0.76 15.08 -5.85
N ARG A 62 0.48 15.46 -6.21
CA ARG A 62 0.85 15.73 -7.61
C ARG A 62 0.71 14.50 -8.48
N MET A 63 1.17 13.34 -8.01
CA MET A 63 1.01 12.06 -8.70
C MET A 63 -0.48 11.73 -8.94
N ALA A 64 -1.33 11.92 -7.94
CA ALA A 64 -2.77 11.72 -8.08
C ALA A 64 -3.37 12.63 -9.17
N ALA A 65 -2.96 13.91 -9.20
CA ALA A 65 -3.42 14.86 -10.20
C ALA A 65 -2.97 14.46 -11.62
N ARG A 66 -1.72 14.01 -11.79
CA ARG A 66 -1.22 13.49 -13.07
C ARG A 66 -2.01 12.28 -13.55
N LEU A 67 -2.29 11.33 -12.66
CA LEU A 67 -3.08 10.13 -13.00
C LEU A 67 -4.52 10.49 -13.37
N ALA A 68 -5.14 11.41 -12.64
CA ALA A 68 -6.49 11.85 -12.94
C ALA A 68 -6.56 12.59 -14.30
N ALA A 69 -5.56 13.42 -14.62
CA ALA A 69 -5.40 14.04 -15.93
C ALA A 69 -5.15 13.01 -17.06
N ALA A 70 -4.48 11.91 -16.76
CA ALA A 70 -4.30 10.77 -17.67
C ALA A 70 -5.54 9.87 -17.82
N GLY A 71 -6.67 10.24 -17.20
CA GLY A 71 -7.95 9.54 -17.33
C GLY A 71 -8.22 8.47 -16.27
N ALA A 72 -7.43 8.41 -15.19
CA ALA A 72 -7.74 7.52 -14.07
C ALA A 72 -9.05 7.92 -13.36
N HIS A 73 -9.90 6.93 -13.09
CA HIS A 73 -11.18 7.10 -12.42
C HIS A 73 -11.11 6.70 -10.94
N VAL A 74 -10.28 5.71 -10.64
CA VAL A 74 -10.06 5.15 -9.30
C VAL A 74 -8.56 5.09 -9.05
N ILE A 75 -8.11 5.51 -7.87
CA ILE A 75 -6.70 5.50 -7.47
C ILE A 75 -6.45 4.36 -6.49
N ALA A 76 -5.36 3.62 -6.71
CA ALA A 76 -4.78 2.69 -5.75
C ALA A 76 -3.32 3.06 -5.45
N MET A 77 -2.86 2.72 -4.24
CA MET A 77 -1.51 3.02 -3.78
C MET A 77 -0.95 1.83 -2.97
N PRO A 78 -0.12 0.95 -3.56
CA PRO A 78 0.42 -0.22 -2.87
C PRO A 78 1.56 0.14 -1.89
N CYS A 79 1.25 0.97 -0.89
CA CYS A 79 2.16 1.35 0.18
C CYS A 79 1.36 1.63 1.47
N ASN A 80 1.56 0.81 2.50
CA ASN A 80 0.84 0.96 3.77
C ASN A 80 1.12 2.33 4.40
N THR A 81 2.40 2.65 4.64
CA THR A 81 2.81 3.88 5.33
C THR A 81 2.28 5.14 4.63
N ALA A 82 2.26 5.15 3.30
CA ALA A 82 1.81 6.28 2.50
C ALA A 82 0.31 6.61 2.67
N HIS A 83 -0.50 5.69 3.18
CA HIS A 83 -1.91 5.98 3.49
C HIS A 83 -2.05 7.01 4.63
N GLY A 84 -1.03 7.16 5.48
CA GLY A 84 -0.96 8.24 6.46
C GLY A 84 -0.74 9.63 5.84
N GLN A 85 -0.41 9.70 4.54
CA GLN A 85 -0.20 10.92 3.75
C GLN A 85 -1.22 11.03 2.60
N ALA A 86 -2.38 10.38 2.73
CA ALA A 86 -3.37 10.32 1.65
C ALA A 86 -4.27 11.57 1.55
N ALA A 87 -4.13 12.59 2.40
CA ALA A 87 -5.07 13.71 2.41
C ALA A 87 -4.97 14.52 1.11
N ALA A 88 -3.75 14.79 0.62
CA ALA A 88 -3.56 15.42 -0.68
C ALA A 88 -4.16 14.60 -1.84
N ILE A 89 -4.04 13.27 -1.82
CA ILE A 89 -4.67 12.39 -2.83
C ILE A 89 -6.19 12.49 -2.74
N ARG A 90 -6.76 12.44 -1.54
CA ARG A 90 -8.21 12.52 -1.31
C ARG A 90 -8.77 13.86 -1.77
N ALA A 91 -8.07 14.97 -1.52
CA ALA A 91 -8.46 16.30 -1.99
C ALA A 91 -8.54 16.37 -3.52
N VAL A 92 -7.52 15.85 -4.21
CA VAL A 92 -7.52 15.74 -5.68
C VAL A 92 -8.68 14.87 -6.17
N CYS A 93 -8.89 13.71 -5.53
CA CYS A 93 -9.96 12.80 -5.91
C CYS A 93 -11.33 13.46 -5.76
N ALA A 94 -11.59 14.13 -4.63
CA ALA A 94 -12.84 14.85 -4.39
C ALA A 94 -13.07 15.96 -5.41
N ALA A 95 -12.05 16.77 -5.69
CA ALA A 95 -12.15 17.88 -6.65
C ALA A 95 -12.43 17.42 -8.10
N GLN A 96 -12.03 16.19 -8.46
CA GLN A 96 -12.15 15.67 -9.83
C GLN A 96 -13.18 14.53 -9.97
N GLY A 97 -14.02 14.30 -8.94
CA GLY A 97 -15.01 13.21 -8.96
C GLY A 97 -14.37 11.81 -9.12
N ARG A 98 -13.19 11.60 -8.53
CA ARG A 98 -12.47 10.32 -8.49
C ARG A 98 -12.56 9.71 -7.10
N SER A 99 -12.17 8.45 -6.96
CA SER A 99 -12.09 7.78 -5.66
C SER A 99 -10.70 7.19 -5.43
N ILE A 100 -10.27 7.10 -4.17
CA ILE A 100 -9.11 6.32 -3.75
C ILE A 100 -9.58 5.07 -3.01
N ILE A 101 -8.97 3.92 -3.32
CA ILE A 101 -9.15 2.68 -2.56
C ILE A 101 -8.33 2.76 -1.29
N ASP A 102 -8.98 2.62 -0.14
CA ASP A 102 -8.32 2.56 1.16
C ASP A 102 -7.83 1.14 1.44
N MET A 103 -6.54 0.90 1.19
CA MET A 103 -5.93 -0.41 1.37
C MET A 103 -5.91 -0.84 2.85
N ILE A 104 -5.81 0.12 3.78
CA ILE A 104 -5.77 -0.16 5.22
C ILE A 104 -7.14 -0.66 5.67
N ALA A 105 -8.21 0.06 5.30
CA ALA A 105 -9.57 -0.34 5.62
C ALA A 105 -9.93 -1.70 5.00
N ALA A 106 -9.64 -1.89 3.70
CA ALA A 106 -9.92 -3.15 3.01
C ALA A 106 -9.19 -4.35 3.64
N THR A 107 -7.94 -4.15 4.06
CA THR A 107 -7.16 -5.19 4.74
C THR A 107 -7.71 -5.46 6.14
N ALA A 108 -8.09 -4.43 6.91
CA ALA A 108 -8.68 -4.59 8.23
C ALA A 108 -10.05 -5.28 8.18
N ASP A 109 -10.88 -5.00 7.16
CA ASP A 109 -12.14 -5.70 6.91
C ASP A 109 -11.90 -7.20 6.65
N ALA A 110 -10.98 -7.52 5.75
CA ALA A 110 -10.63 -8.91 5.44
C ALA A 110 -10.04 -9.64 6.66
N ALA A 111 -9.23 -8.95 7.45
CA ALA A 111 -8.63 -9.48 8.67
C ALA A 111 -9.70 -9.78 9.73
N ALA A 112 -10.65 -8.87 9.96
CA ALA A 112 -11.76 -9.08 10.90
C ALA A 112 -12.69 -10.23 10.45
N ALA A 113 -12.90 -10.38 9.14
CA ALA A 113 -13.71 -11.48 8.59
C ALA A 113 -13.12 -12.88 8.85
N SER A 114 -11.85 -12.98 9.28
CA SER A 114 -11.26 -14.26 9.71
C SER A 114 -11.85 -14.80 11.02
N GLY A 115 -12.53 -13.95 11.81
CA GLY A 115 -13.03 -14.30 13.15
C GLY A 115 -11.97 -14.26 14.26
N ALA A 116 -10.73 -13.87 13.95
CA ALA A 116 -9.66 -13.74 14.94
C ALA A 116 -9.87 -12.51 15.84
N GLY A 117 -9.79 -12.69 17.16
CA GLY A 117 -9.84 -11.58 18.12
C GLY A 117 -8.53 -10.78 18.24
N ARG A 118 -7.41 -11.37 17.80
CA ARG A 118 -6.07 -10.76 17.84
C ARG A 118 -5.34 -11.04 16.53
N ILE A 119 -4.71 -10.02 15.94
CA ILE A 119 -4.04 -10.12 14.64
C ILE A 119 -2.66 -9.47 14.71
N ALA A 120 -1.63 -10.24 14.33
CA ALA A 120 -0.26 -9.75 14.24
C ALA A 120 -0.08 -8.82 13.02
N VAL A 121 0.59 -7.68 13.22
CA VAL A 121 0.84 -6.67 12.19
C VAL A 121 2.34 -6.52 11.97
N LEU A 122 2.80 -7.02 10.83
CA LEU A 122 4.16 -6.81 10.33
C LEU A 122 4.19 -5.57 9.42
N ALA A 123 4.50 -4.42 10.00
CA ALA A 123 4.51 -3.15 9.28
C ALA A 123 5.60 -2.20 9.79
N THR A 124 5.93 -1.17 9.01
CA THR A 124 6.77 -0.07 9.52
C THR A 124 6.02 0.68 10.62
N PRO A 125 6.67 1.47 11.49
CA PRO A 125 5.98 2.17 12.59
C PRO A 125 4.76 2.99 12.16
N GLY A 126 4.85 3.67 11.00
CA GLY A 126 3.72 4.39 10.44
C GLY A 126 2.58 3.47 9.99
N GLY A 127 2.88 2.29 9.43
CA GLY A 127 1.88 1.28 9.10
C GLY A 127 1.26 0.61 10.33
N GLU A 128 2.06 0.31 11.37
CA GLU A 128 1.56 -0.24 12.64
C GLU A 128 0.50 0.67 13.26
N ARG A 129 0.72 1.99 13.25
CA ARG A 129 -0.27 2.97 13.73
C ARG A 129 -1.58 2.89 12.95
N LEU A 130 -1.51 2.88 11.62
CA LEU A 130 -2.70 2.81 10.76
C LEU A 130 -3.51 1.52 11.01
N TYR A 131 -2.83 0.38 11.10
CA TYR A 131 -3.51 -0.90 11.33
C TYR A 131 -4.05 -1.06 12.76
N ARG A 132 -3.36 -0.53 13.78
CA ARG A 132 -3.86 -0.51 15.16
C ARG A 132 -5.22 0.19 15.23
N GLU A 133 -5.32 1.37 14.63
CA GLU A 133 -6.55 2.16 14.59
C GLU A 133 -7.64 1.44 13.77
N ALA A 134 -7.29 0.93 12.59
CA ALA A 134 -8.24 0.27 11.70
C ALA A 134 -8.79 -1.07 12.26
N LEU A 135 -7.95 -1.86 12.94
CA LEU A 135 -8.37 -3.11 13.58
C LEU A 135 -9.18 -2.86 14.84
N ALA A 136 -8.77 -1.89 15.67
CA ALA A 136 -9.52 -1.52 16.88
C ALA A 136 -10.95 -1.07 16.54
N ALA A 137 -11.14 -0.31 15.46
CA ALA A 137 -12.45 0.09 14.97
C ALA A 137 -13.37 -1.10 14.58
N ARG A 138 -12.81 -2.30 14.42
CA ARG A 138 -13.50 -3.55 14.11
C ARG A 138 -13.54 -4.53 15.28
N GLY A 139 -13.15 -4.08 16.48
CA GLY A 139 -13.11 -4.93 17.68
C GLY A 139 -11.98 -5.98 17.66
N VAL A 140 -10.95 -5.79 16.84
CA VAL A 140 -9.79 -6.69 16.74
C VAL A 140 -8.57 -6.06 17.41
N GLU A 141 -7.90 -6.80 18.28
CA GLU A 141 -6.65 -6.37 18.89
C GLU A 141 -5.49 -6.52 17.90
N ALA A 142 -4.75 -5.45 17.66
CA ALA A 142 -3.51 -5.50 16.88
C ALA A 142 -2.33 -5.91 17.78
N VAL A 143 -1.64 -7.00 17.43
CA VAL A 143 -0.37 -7.40 18.02
C VAL A 143 0.74 -6.82 17.18
N LEU A 144 1.55 -5.93 17.75
CA LEU A 144 2.57 -5.17 17.03
C LEU A 144 3.96 -5.67 17.38
N LEU A 145 4.90 -5.46 16.46
CA LEU A 145 6.31 -5.71 16.73
C LEU A 145 6.83 -4.77 17.83
N ASP A 146 7.76 -5.24 18.64
CA ASP A 146 8.48 -4.42 19.61
C ASP A 146 9.99 -4.69 19.55
N GLY A 147 10.77 -3.94 20.35
CA GLY A 147 12.18 -4.19 20.60
C GLY A 147 13.02 -4.64 19.41
N ALA A 148 13.63 -5.82 19.54
CA ALA A 148 14.52 -6.43 18.56
C ALA A 148 13.78 -6.93 17.30
N ASP A 149 12.54 -7.36 17.43
CA ASP A 149 11.75 -7.88 16.31
C ASP A 149 11.40 -6.75 15.34
N ARG A 150 11.04 -5.56 15.85
CA ARG A 150 10.84 -4.38 15.01
C ARG A 150 12.12 -3.97 14.27
N GLN A 151 13.27 -4.01 14.95
CA GLN A 151 14.56 -3.67 14.32
C GLN A 151 14.90 -4.67 13.20
N THR A 152 14.71 -5.96 13.47
CA THR A 152 14.90 -7.05 12.51
C THR A 152 13.97 -6.87 11.30
N PHE A 153 12.69 -6.63 11.53
CA PHE A 153 11.70 -6.37 10.48
C PHE A 153 12.10 -5.19 9.59
N MET A 154 12.48 -4.05 10.20
CA MET A 154 12.89 -2.86 9.45
C MET A 154 14.15 -3.15 8.62
N GLY A 155 15.12 -3.87 9.18
CA GLY A 155 16.32 -4.31 8.47
C GLY A 155 15.99 -5.14 7.22
N LEU A 156 15.09 -6.12 7.36
CA LEU A 156 14.61 -6.96 6.27
C LEU A 156 13.84 -6.15 5.20
N VAL A 157 12.94 -5.25 5.60
CA VAL A 157 12.19 -4.38 4.68
C VAL A 157 13.14 -3.52 3.83
N TYR A 158 14.15 -2.91 4.46
CA TYR A 158 15.16 -2.14 3.71
C TYR A 158 16.08 -3.04 2.88
N GLY A 159 16.37 -4.27 3.32
CA GLY A 159 17.08 -5.29 2.54
C GLY A 159 16.35 -5.63 1.25
N VAL A 160 15.06 -5.97 1.35
CA VAL A 160 14.18 -6.23 0.19
C VAL A 160 14.15 -5.04 -0.76
N LYS A 161 14.11 -3.79 -0.24
CA LYS A 161 14.18 -2.58 -1.07
C LYS A 161 15.49 -2.43 -1.84
N ARG A 162 16.58 -3.05 -1.38
CA ARG A 162 17.87 -3.13 -2.08
C ARG A 162 18.00 -4.37 -2.97
N GLY A 163 16.96 -5.21 -3.06
CA GLY A 163 16.95 -6.43 -3.87
C GLY A 163 17.38 -7.69 -3.11
N ASP A 164 17.56 -7.64 -1.79
CA ASP A 164 17.82 -8.85 -1.00
C ASP A 164 16.53 -9.66 -0.80
N VAL A 165 16.34 -10.62 -1.70
CA VAL A 165 15.18 -11.54 -1.72
C VAL A 165 15.60 -13.00 -1.60
N GLY A 166 16.84 -13.24 -1.13
CA GLY A 166 17.43 -14.56 -0.94
C GLY A 166 16.80 -15.32 0.23
N GLU A 167 17.24 -16.57 0.40
CA GLU A 167 16.66 -17.46 1.40
C GLU A 167 16.83 -16.94 2.84
N ALA A 168 17.95 -16.29 3.14
CA ALA A 168 18.18 -15.69 4.46
C ALA A 168 17.15 -14.59 4.78
N ALA A 169 16.89 -13.67 3.84
CA ALA A 169 15.90 -12.62 4.01
C ALA A 169 14.48 -13.20 4.17
N ARG A 170 14.15 -14.25 3.40
CA ARG A 170 12.86 -14.96 3.51
C ARG A 170 12.70 -15.68 4.83
N ALA A 171 13.74 -16.38 5.30
CA ALA A 171 13.75 -17.04 6.59
C ALA A 171 13.59 -16.03 7.73
N GLY A 172 14.29 -14.89 7.65
CA GLY A 172 14.13 -13.80 8.61
C GLY A 172 12.71 -13.27 8.68
N MET A 173 12.06 -13.03 7.54
CA MET A 173 10.65 -12.58 7.52
C MET A 173 9.70 -13.63 8.10
N ARG A 174 9.91 -14.92 7.81
CA ARG A 174 9.09 -16.01 8.38
C ARG A 174 9.28 -16.17 9.89
N GLY A 175 10.46 -15.87 10.43
CA GLY A 175 10.72 -15.94 11.87
C GLY A 175 9.97 -14.88 12.69
N LEU A 176 9.41 -13.86 12.03
CA LEU A 176 8.63 -12.78 12.66
C LEU A 176 7.12 -13.03 12.62
N ALA A 177 6.64 -14.06 11.90
CA ALA A 177 5.23 -14.36 11.67
C ALA A 177 4.76 -15.56 12.50
#